data_AF-A0A9D2UAZ1-F1
#
_entry.id   AF-A0A9D2UAZ1-F1
#
_cell.length_a   1.000
_cell.length_b   1.000
_cell.length_c   1.000
_cell.angle_alpha   90.00
_cell.angle_beta   90.00
_cell.angle_gamma   90.00
#
_symmetry.space_group_name_H-M   'P 1'
#
loop_
_entity.id
_entity.type
_entity.pdbx_description
1 polymer ?
#
loop_
_entity_poly.entity_id
_entity_poly.type
_entity_poly.pdbx_seq_one_letter_code
_entity_poly.pdbx_strand_id
1 'polypeptide(L)'
;MLGLSKILRWGEGRAVKRLDKIADQVLELEDEYSALSDEDLRAKTDEFKKRLEDGEKLDDILLEAFATAREASWRVLGQKHYKVQVMGGAALHFGYVAEMKTGE
;
A
#
# COMPACT_ATOMS: atom_id res chain seq x y z
N MET A 1 28.17 -2.66 21.53
CA MET A 1 26.76 -3.02 21.77
C MET A 1 26.23 -3.92 20.63
N LEU A 2 26.74 -5.15 20.55
CA LEU A 2 26.34 -6.14 19.55
C LEU A 2 25.99 -7.41 20.32
N GLY A 3 24.72 -7.81 20.40
CA GLY A 3 24.37 -9.03 21.12
C GLY A 3 22.89 -9.40 21.09
N LEU A 4 21.98 -8.49 21.43
CA LEU A 4 20.55 -8.80 21.53
C LEU A 4 19.69 -7.97 20.57
N SER A 5 19.97 -6.67 20.44
CA SER A 5 19.26 -5.77 19.51
C SER A 5 19.35 -6.23 18.06
N LYS A 6 20.50 -6.77 17.64
CA LYS A 6 20.69 -7.28 16.27
C LYS A 6 19.91 -8.57 16.02
N ILE A 7 19.66 -9.37 17.06
CA ILE A 7 18.88 -10.62 16.98
C ILE A 7 17.38 -10.29 16.93
N LEU A 8 16.91 -9.39 17.80
CA LEU A 8 15.52 -8.90 17.78
C LEU A 8 15.15 -8.25 16.45
N ARG A 9 16.09 -7.48 15.87
CA ARG A 9 15.89 -6.79 14.59
C ARG A 9 16.27 -7.61 13.36
N TRP A 10 16.61 -8.88 13.55
CA TRP A 10 17.04 -9.73 12.46
C TRP A 10 15.86 -10.04 11.54
N GLY A 11 15.92 -9.52 10.30
CA GLY A 11 14.85 -9.66 9.31
C GLY A 11 14.03 -8.39 9.09
N GLU A 12 13.99 -7.46 10.06
CA GLU A 12 13.30 -6.17 9.92
C GLU A 12 13.77 -5.41 8.68
N GLY A 13 15.09 -5.32 8.47
CA GLY A 13 15.64 -4.62 7.31
C GLY A 13 15.25 -5.23 5.96
N ARG A 14 14.89 -6.52 5.90
CA ARG A 14 14.39 -7.15 4.67
C ARG A 14 12.90 -6.86 4.48
N ALA A 15 12.11 -6.92 5.55
CA ALA A 15 10.70 -6.57 5.51
C ALA A 15 10.51 -5.09 5.11
N VAL A 16 11.23 -4.17 5.76
CA VAL A 16 11.19 -2.74 5.43
C VAL A 16 11.54 -2.48 3.96
N LYS A 17 12.58 -3.13 3.43
CA LYS A 17 12.94 -3.01 2.00
C LYS A 17 11.84 -3.53 1.07
N ARG A 18 11.13 -4.59 1.45
CA ARG A 18 9.98 -5.09 0.67
C ARG A 18 8.84 -4.08 0.66
N LEU A 19 8.49 -3.52 1.82
CA LEU A 19 7.43 -2.53 1.95
C LEU A 19 7.76 -1.23 1.22
N ASP A 20 9.01 -0.78 1.30
CA ASP A 20 9.52 0.39 0.57
C ASP A 20 9.36 0.21 -0.94
N LYS A 21 9.73 -0.96 -1.47
CA LYS A 21 9.55 -1.30 -2.88
C LYS A 21 8.08 -1.33 -3.29
N ILE A 22 7.21 -1.94 -2.49
CA ILE A 22 5.76 -1.96 -2.75
C ILE A 22 5.23 -0.52 -2.82
N ALA A 23 5.65 0.33 -1.89
CA ALA A 23 5.22 1.72 -1.88
C ALA A 23 5.71 2.49 -3.11
N ASP A 24 6.95 2.27 -3.56
CA ASP A 24 7.44 2.85 -4.82
C ASP A 24 6.58 2.41 -6.01
N GLN A 25 6.26 1.12 -6.11
CA GLN A 25 5.42 0.61 -7.20
C GLN A 25 3.99 1.18 -7.16
N VAL A 26 3.43 1.43 -5.98
CA VAL A 26 2.13 2.13 -5.85
C VAL A 26 2.24 3.59 -6.30
N LEU A 27 3.33 4.27 -5.96
CA LEU A 27 3.55 5.66 -6.36
C LEU A 27 3.78 5.79 -7.87
N GLU A 28 4.41 4.80 -8.51
CA GLU A 28 4.59 4.74 -9.97
C GLU A 28 3.25 4.70 -10.73
N LEU A 29 2.17 4.20 -10.10
CA LEU A 29 0.83 4.19 -10.68
C LEU A 29 0.10 5.55 -10.58
N GLU A 30 0.70 6.58 -9.98
CA GLU A 30 0.02 7.85 -9.72
C GLU A 30 -0.49 8.54 -11.00
N ASP A 31 0.33 8.61 -12.05
CA ASP A 31 -0.04 9.27 -13.29
C ASP A 31 -1.21 8.55 -13.99
N GLU A 32 -1.23 7.22 -13.94
CA GLU A 32 -2.32 6.41 -14.51
C GLU A 32 -3.63 6.62 -13.73
N TYR A 33 -3.57 6.53 -12.40
CA TYR A 33 -4.78 6.58 -11.56
C TYR A 33 -5.34 8.00 -11.41
N SER A 34 -4.48 9.02 -11.41
CA SER A 34 -4.92 10.42 -11.40
C SER A 34 -5.63 10.82 -12.70
N ALA A 35 -5.33 10.15 -13.82
CA ALA A 35 -5.98 10.36 -15.11
C ALA A 35 -7.37 9.71 -15.22
N LEU A 36 -7.75 8.80 -14.32
CA LEU A 36 -9.06 8.16 -14.32
C LEU A 36 -10.18 9.16 -14.02
N SER A 37 -11.36 8.98 -14.63
CA SER A 37 -12.57 9.66 -14.17
C SER A 37 -13.00 9.16 -12.79
N ASP A 38 -13.90 9.88 -12.11
CA ASP A 38 -14.46 9.42 -10.84
C ASP A 38 -15.26 8.12 -11.02
N GLU A 39 -15.94 7.97 -12.17
CA GLU A 39 -16.63 6.74 -12.54
C GLU A 39 -15.66 5.57 -12.73
N ASP A 40 -14.56 5.77 -13.47
CA ASP A 40 -13.57 4.73 -13.72
C ASP A 40 -12.84 4.31 -12.44
N LEU A 41 -12.47 5.28 -11.60
CA LEU A 41 -11.83 5.01 -10.31
C LEU A 41 -12.77 4.23 -9.38
N ARG A 42 -14.08 4.53 -9.40
CA ARG A 42 -15.09 3.77 -8.65
C ARG A 42 -15.23 2.34 -9.20
N ALA A 43 -15.24 2.18 -10.52
CA ALA A 43 -15.39 0.90 -11.19
C ALA A 43 -14.28 -0.11 -10.85
N LYS A 44 -13.08 0.37 -10.46
CA LYS A 44 -11.99 -0.48 -9.96
C LYS A 44 -12.41 -1.40 -8.82
N THR A 45 -13.34 -0.97 -7.95
CA THR A 45 -13.83 -1.84 -6.87
C THR A 45 -14.52 -3.10 -7.39
N ASP A 46 -15.36 -2.96 -8.42
CA ASP A 46 -16.08 -4.09 -8.99
C ASP A 46 -15.14 -4.96 -9.83
N GLU A 47 -14.15 -4.35 -10.50
CA GLU A 47 -13.06 -5.06 -11.16
C GLU A 47 -12.28 -5.96 -10.18
N PHE A 48 -11.85 -5.43 -9.03
CA PHE A 48 -11.10 -6.18 -8.04
C PHE A 48 -11.92 -7.32 -7.43
N LYS A 49 -13.20 -7.08 -7.09
CA LYS A 49 -14.09 -8.14 -6.59
C LYS A 49 -14.19 -9.29 -7.57
N LYS A 50 -14.40 -8.98 -8.85
CA LYS A 50 -14.46 -10.00 -9.90
C LYS A 50 -13.15 -10.78 -10.02
N ARG A 51 -12.00 -10.10 -10.03
CA ARG A 51 -10.69 -10.76 -10.08
C ARG A 51 -10.46 -11.72 -8.91
N LEU A 52 -10.90 -11.34 -7.71
CA LEU A 52 -10.83 -12.20 -6.52
C LEU A 52 -11.80 -13.39 -6.61
N GLU A 53 -13.01 -13.20 -7.15
CA GLU A 53 -13.95 -14.29 -7.42
C GLU A 53 -13.41 -15.28 -8.46
N ASP A 54 -12.68 -14.76 -9.46
CA ASP A 54 -12.02 -15.54 -10.52
C ASP A 54 -10.73 -16.24 -10.03
N GLY A 55 -10.33 -16.02 -8.76
CA GLY A 55 -9.28 -16.78 -8.07
C GLY A 55 -7.95 -16.05 -7.87
N GLU A 56 -7.84 -14.77 -8.22
CA GLU A 56 -6.71 -13.95 -7.80
C GLU A 56 -6.68 -13.77 -6.27
N LYS A 57 -5.49 -13.53 -5.73
CA LYS A 57 -5.31 -13.26 -4.29
C LYS A 57 -5.26 -11.76 -4.04
N LEU A 58 -5.47 -11.38 -2.79
CA LEU A 58 -5.31 -9.98 -2.36
C LEU A 58 -3.91 -9.43 -2.66
N ASP A 59 -2.87 -10.27 -2.56
CA ASP A 59 -1.49 -9.90 -2.90
C ASP A 59 -1.32 -9.57 -4.39
N ASP A 60 -2.13 -10.18 -5.26
CA ASP A 60 -2.04 -10.00 -6.72
C ASP A 60 -2.63 -8.64 -7.15
N ILE A 61 -3.64 -8.14 -6.42
CA ILE A 61 -4.30 -6.84 -6.68
C ILE A 61 -3.76 -5.69 -5.80
N LEU A 62 -2.79 -5.97 -4.94
CA LEU A 62 -2.39 -5.08 -3.85
C LEU A 62 -1.99 -3.68 -4.34
N LEU A 63 -1.17 -3.62 -5.39
CA LEU A 63 -0.66 -2.34 -5.89
C LEU A 63 -1.78 -1.45 -6.44
N GLU A 64 -2.66 -2.04 -7.24
CA GLU A 64 -3.78 -1.36 -7.88
C GLU A 64 -4.84 -0.93 -6.85
N ALA A 65 -5.10 -1.78 -5.85
CA ALA A 65 -6.00 -1.45 -4.75
C ALA A 65 -5.47 -0.27 -3.92
N PHE A 66 -4.17 -0.24 -3.62
CA PHE A 66 -3.54 0.88 -2.89
C PHE A 66 -3.52 2.16 -3.73
N ALA A 67 -3.23 2.08 -5.02
CA ALA A 67 -3.28 3.25 -5.92
C ALA A 67 -4.70 3.83 -6.00
N THR A 68 -5.71 2.96 -6.12
CA THR A 68 -7.13 3.33 -6.12
C THR A 68 -7.51 4.05 -4.83
N ALA A 69 -7.18 3.47 -3.66
CA ALA A 69 -7.49 4.06 -2.37
C ALA A 69 -6.74 5.38 -2.12
N ARG A 70 -5.47 5.46 -2.56
CA ARG A 70 -4.65 6.67 -2.45
C ARG A 70 -5.23 7.83 -3.26
N GLU A 71 -5.66 7.58 -4.49
CA GLU A 71 -6.30 8.58 -5.34
C GLU A 71 -7.69 8.96 -4.82
N ALA A 72 -8.49 8.00 -4.36
CA ALA A 72 -9.79 8.28 -3.74
C ALA A 72 -9.66 9.18 -2.50
N SER A 73 -8.67 8.92 -1.64
CA SER A 73 -8.36 9.79 -0.48
C SER A 73 -7.99 11.21 -0.89
N TRP A 74 -7.20 11.36 -1.97
CA TRP A 74 -6.87 12.67 -2.50
C TRP A 74 -8.13 13.42 -2.97
N ARG A 75 -8.98 12.78 -3.78
CA ARG A 75 -10.18 13.42 -4.34
C ARG A 75 -11.23 13.77 -3.28
N VAL A 76 -11.42 12.89 -2.29
CA VAL A 76 -12.49 13.04 -1.29
C VAL A 76 -12.04 13.90 -0.10
N LEU A 77 -10.82 13.72 0.38
CA LEU A 77 -10.33 14.34 1.62
C LEU A 77 -9.31 15.45 1.38
N GLY A 78 -8.80 15.61 0.15
CA GLY A 78 -7.68 16.52 -0.14
C GLY A 78 -6.36 16.05 0.50
N GLN A 79 -6.26 14.77 0.88
CA GLN A 79 -5.10 14.20 1.56
C GLN A 79 -4.59 13.00 0.76
N LYS A 80 -3.46 13.18 0.08
CA LYS A 80 -2.80 12.12 -0.68
C LYS A 80 -1.81 11.41 0.23
N HIS A 81 -1.97 10.10 0.37
CA HIS A 81 -1.10 9.31 1.25
C HIS A 81 0.37 9.44 0.85
N TYR A 82 1.23 9.66 1.85
CA TYR A 82 2.67 9.66 1.68
C TYR A 82 3.21 8.24 1.50
N LYS A 83 4.42 8.12 0.95
CA LYS A 83 5.10 6.81 0.76
C LYS A 83 5.13 5.99 2.05
N VAL A 84 5.44 6.63 3.18
CA VAL A 84 5.51 5.97 4.50
C VAL A 84 4.15 5.44 4.98
N GLN A 85 3.05 6.10 4.63
CA GLN A 85 1.69 5.63 4.95
C GLN A 85 1.31 4.43 4.07
N VAL A 86 1.72 4.43 2.80
CA VAL A 86 1.59 3.26 1.91
C VAL A 86 2.40 2.07 2.45
N MET A 87 3.63 2.30 2.92
CA MET A 87 4.43 1.26 3.58
C MET A 87 3.75 0.73 4.84
N GLY A 88 3.18 1.61 5.66
CA GLY A 88 2.42 1.25 6.85
C GLY A 88 1.20 0.38 6.52
N GLY A 89 0.40 0.78 5.54
CA GLY A 89 -0.74 -0.01 5.07
C GLY A 89 -0.32 -1.38 4.54
N ALA A 90 0.76 -1.45 3.75
CA ALA A 90 1.30 -2.72 3.27
C ALA A 90 1.80 -3.61 4.42
N ALA A 91 2.38 -3.02 5.47
CA ALA A 91 2.79 -3.77 6.66
C ALA A 91 1.58 -4.41 7.36
N LEU A 92 0.49 -3.65 7.51
CA LEU A 92 -0.76 -4.15 8.09
C LEU A 92 -1.37 -5.28 7.25
N HIS A 93 -1.35 -5.15 5.93
CA HIS A 93 -1.79 -6.20 5.01
C HIS A 93 -1.05 -7.53 5.23
N PHE A 94 0.27 -7.49 5.41
CA PHE A 94 1.07 -8.69 5.71
C PHE A 94 1.01 -9.14 7.17
N GLY A 95 0.11 -8.57 7.99
CA GLY A 95 -0.09 -8.96 9.38
C GLY A 95 1.02 -8.50 10.33
N TYR A 96 1.79 -7.48 9.96
CA TYR A 96 2.78 -6.87 10.84
C TYR A 96 2.18 -5.75 11.68
N VAL A 97 2.86 -5.40 12.78
CA VAL A 97 2.60 -4.15 13.50
C VAL A 97 3.38 -3.04 12.80
N ALA A 98 2.68 -2.04 12.27
CA ALA A 98 3.27 -0.85 11.68
C ALA A 98 3.54 0.19 12.78
N GLU A 99 4.78 0.25 13.28
CA GLU A 99 5.18 1.30 14.21
C GLU A 99 5.39 2.63 13.45
N MET A 100 4.40 3.52 13.54
CA MET A 100 4.43 4.87 12.98
C MET A 100 4.29 5.89 14.11
N LYS A 101 5.01 7.02 14.01
CA LYS A 101 4.96 8.06 15.05
C LYS A 101 3.62 8.79 15.00
N THR A 102 3.16 9.30 16.15
CA THR A 102 1.97 10.15 16.20
C THR A 102 2.12 11.36 15.27
N GLY A 103 1.14 11.58 14.41
CA GLY A 103 1.18 12.60 13.37
C GLY A 103 1.46 12.05 11.96
N GLU A 104 1.82 10.77 11.87
CA GLU A 104 1.76 9.95 10.64
C GLU A 104 0.41 9.24 10.52
#